data_AF-A0A2N5BQD6-F1
#
_entry.id   AF-A0A2N5BQD6-F1
#
_cell.length_a   1.000
_cell.length_b   1.000
_cell.length_c   1.000
_cell.angle_alpha   90.00
_cell.angle_beta   90.00
_cell.angle_gamma   90.00
#
_symmetry.space_group_name_H-M   'P 1'
#
loop_
_entity.id
_entity.type
_entity.pdbx_description
1 polymer ?
#
loop_
_entity_poly.entity_id
_entity_poly.type
_entity_poly.pdbx_seq_one_letter_code
_entity_poly.pdbx_strand_id
1 'polypeptide(L)'
;MTQIQELRAIATSWRAANQDRVGGIVMVCEGKVYGWKNELRDPQCERPGVFAVGLEGLVFKAVGGDDYNGAEAWVAVDPDGQ
;
A
#
# COMPACT_ATOMS: atom_id res chain seq x y z
N MET A 1 7.71 16.91 1.08
CA MET A 1 6.98 15.76 1.63
C MET A 1 7.69 14.51 1.14
N THR A 2 7.93 13.50 1.97
CA THR A 2 8.49 12.22 1.50
C THR A 2 7.38 11.37 0.88
N GLN A 3 7.74 10.42 -0.01
CA GLN A 3 6.77 9.52 -0.64
C GLN A 3 5.89 8.79 0.39
N ILE A 4 6.45 8.41 1.54
CA ILE A 4 5.73 7.75 2.63
C ILE A 4 4.67 8.67 3.25
N GLN A 5 4.99 9.96 3.43
CA GLN A 5 4.04 10.95 3.94
C GLN A 5 2.85 11.13 2.98
N GLU A 6 3.11 11.15 1.67
CA GLU A 6 2.07 11.25 0.64
C GLU A 6 1.16 10.01 0.65
N LEU A 7 1.73 8.81 0.69
CA LEU A 7 0.98 7.55 0.76
C LEU A 7 0.10 7.48 2.01
N ARG A 8 0.62 7.91 3.17
CA ARG A 8 -0.15 8.01 4.41
C ARG A 8 -1.29 9.02 4.28
N ALA A 9 -1.05 10.19 3.71
CA ALA A 9 -2.09 11.20 3.51
C ALA A 9 -3.21 10.71 2.57
N ILE A 10 -2.86 10.02 1.49
CA ILE A 10 -3.81 9.39 0.56
C ILE A 10 -4.67 8.36 1.30
N ALA A 11 -4.04 7.46 2.05
CA ALA A 11 -4.77 6.41 2.79
C ALA A 11 -5.68 6.98 3.88
N THR A 12 -5.23 8.02 4.62
CA THR A 12 -6.04 8.72 5.62
C THR A 12 -7.27 9.37 4.99
N SER A 13 -7.08 10.05 3.86
CA SER A 13 -8.18 10.70 3.13
C SER A 13 -9.21 9.68 2.64
N TRP A 14 -8.74 8.54 2.12
CA TRP A 14 -9.62 7.46 1.69
C TRP A 14 -10.41 6.86 2.87
N ARG A 15 -9.75 6.60 4.01
CA ARG A 15 -10.43 6.05 5.21
C ARG A 15 -11.48 7.01 5.77
N ALA A 16 -11.23 8.32 5.76
CA ALA A 16 -12.20 9.31 6.20
C ALA A 16 -13.50 9.27 5.37
N ALA A 17 -13.38 8.95 4.07
CA ALA A 17 -14.51 8.80 3.15
C ALA A 17 -15.15 7.40 3.16
N ASN A 18 -14.49 6.37 3.70
CA ASN A 18 -14.92 4.97 3.68
C ASN A 18 -14.97 4.40 5.10
N GLN A 19 -15.82 4.98 5.95
CA GLN A 19 -15.88 4.66 7.39
C GLN A 19 -16.42 3.26 7.68
N ASP A 20 -17.13 2.64 6.73
CA ASP A 20 -17.60 1.26 6.78
C ASP A 20 -16.46 0.23 6.59
N ARG A 21 -15.33 0.66 6.01
CA ARG A 21 -14.14 -0.15 5.75
C ARG A 21 -13.16 -0.05 6.91
N VAL A 22 -13.62 -0.51 8.07
CA VAL A 22 -12.85 -0.51 9.31
C VAL A 22 -11.65 -1.43 9.18
N GLY A 23 -10.48 -0.92 9.55
CA GLY A 23 -9.26 -1.69 9.54
C GLY A 23 -8.63 -1.86 8.15
N GLY A 24 -7.91 -2.97 7.97
CA GLY A 24 -7.36 -3.39 6.70
C GLY A 24 -6.31 -2.46 6.09
N ILE A 25 -6.08 -2.67 4.80
CA ILE A 25 -4.97 -2.14 4.04
C ILE A 25 -5.49 -1.40 2.83
N VAL A 26 -5.06 -0.16 2.68
CA VAL A 26 -5.37 0.67 1.52
C VAL A 26 -4.28 0.43 0.48
N MET A 27 -4.68 0.06 -0.72
CA MET A 27 -3.78 -0.26 -1.83
C MET A 27 -3.65 0.96 -2.74
N VAL A 28 -2.42 1.46 -2.91
CA VAL A 28 -2.11 2.68 -3.66
C VAL A 28 -1.17 2.32 -4.81
N CYS A 29 -1.51 2.75 -6.03
CA CYS A 29 -0.68 2.62 -7.21
C CYS A 29 -0.62 3.98 -7.91
N GLU A 30 0.57 4.42 -8.31
CA GLU A 30 0.77 5.71 -9.01
C GLU A 30 0.09 6.91 -8.31
N GLY A 31 0.11 6.93 -6.97
CA GLY A 31 -0.48 8.00 -6.17
C GLY A 31 -2.02 7.97 -6.03
N LYS A 32 -2.68 6.88 -6.45
CA LYS A 32 -4.14 6.72 -6.35
C LYS A 32 -4.52 5.44 -5.63
N VAL A 33 -5.55 5.51 -4.79
CA VAL A 33 -6.15 4.29 -4.20
C VAL A 33 -6.88 3.54 -5.29
N TYR A 34 -6.54 2.27 -5.50
CA TYR A 34 -7.27 1.39 -6.42
C TYR A 34 -8.06 0.30 -5.70
N GLY A 35 -7.79 0.08 -4.41
CA GLY A 35 -8.50 -0.93 -3.63
C GLY A 35 -8.24 -0.88 -2.14
N TRP A 36 -9.01 -1.69 -1.43
CA TRP A 36 -8.86 -1.98 0.00
C TRP A 36 -8.99 -3.48 0.24
N LYS A 37 -8.22 -4.00 1.17
CA LYS A 37 -8.26 -5.41 1.61
C LYS A 37 -8.33 -5.47 3.12
N ASN A 38 -8.98 -6.50 3.66
CA ASN A 38 -9.02 -6.75 5.10
C ASN A 38 -7.62 -7.09 5.67
N GLU A 39 -6.73 -7.66 4.86
CA GLU A 39 -5.37 -8.06 5.24
C GLU A 39 -4.41 -8.03 4.04
N LEU A 40 -3.10 -8.09 4.31
CA LEU A 40 -2.08 -8.16 3.26
C LEU A 40 -2.04 -9.57 2.71
N ARG A 41 -2.23 -9.71 1.40
CA ARG A 41 -2.17 -11.00 0.70
C ARG A 41 -0.84 -11.18 -0.01
N ASP A 42 -0.67 -12.34 -0.63
CA ASP A 42 0.53 -12.69 -1.38
C ASP A 42 0.91 -11.63 -2.43
N PRO A 43 2.18 -11.24 -2.52
CA PRO A 43 2.67 -10.19 -3.42
C PRO A 43 2.46 -10.53 -4.90
N GLN A 44 2.37 -11.82 -5.24
CA GLN A 44 2.12 -12.31 -6.60
C GLN A 44 0.74 -11.91 -7.15
N CYS A 45 -0.18 -11.53 -6.26
CA CYS A 45 -1.48 -10.98 -6.68
C CYS A 45 -1.43 -9.48 -7.01
N GLU A 46 -0.29 -8.81 -6.83
CA GLU A 46 -0.14 -7.38 -7.07
C GLU A 46 0.92 -7.07 -8.12
N ARG A 47 0.69 -5.98 -8.85
CA ARG A 47 1.68 -5.42 -9.76
C ARG A 47 2.88 -4.88 -8.97
N PRO A 48 4.12 -5.09 -9.44
CA PRO A 48 5.29 -4.42 -8.86
C PRO A 48 5.10 -2.90 -8.83
N GLY A 49 5.52 -2.27 -7.72
CA GLY A 49 5.37 -0.83 -7.50
C GLY A 49 4.07 -0.41 -6.78
N VAL A 50 3.15 -1.34 -6.54
CA VAL A 50 2.00 -1.12 -5.64
C VAL A 50 2.46 -0.90 -4.21
N PHE A 51 1.80 0.02 -3.51
CA PHE A 51 1.99 0.28 -2.10
C PHE A 51 0.78 -0.18 -1.28
N ALA A 52 1.05 -0.89 -0.19
CA ALA A 52 0.07 -1.30 0.81
C ALA A 52 0.24 -0.45 2.07
N VAL A 53 -0.81 0.29 2.45
CA VAL A 53 -0.78 1.21 3.60
C VAL A 53 -1.71 0.70 4.70
N GLY A 54 -1.11 0.25 5.81
CA GLY A 54 -1.81 -0.23 7.01
C GLY A 54 -2.42 0.88 7.87
N LEU A 55 -3.02 0.50 8.99
CA LEU A 55 -3.69 1.42 9.94
C LEU A 55 -2.70 2.30 10.70
N GLU A 56 -1.57 1.74 11.11
CA GLU A 56 -0.53 2.44 11.88
C GLU A 56 0.43 3.24 10.98
N GLY A 57 0.06 3.44 9.72
CA GLY A 57 0.92 4.09 8.73
C GLY A 57 2.11 3.22 8.29
N LEU A 58 2.10 1.92 8.60
CA LEU A 58 3.02 0.95 8.01
C LEU A 58 2.80 0.93 6.48
N VAL A 59 3.89 1.07 5.73
CA VAL A 59 3.87 1.06 4.27
C VAL A 59 4.71 -0.10 3.78
N PHE A 60 4.15 -0.92 2.91
CA PHE A 60 4.85 -1.97 2.19
C PHE A 60 4.83 -1.68 0.70
N LYS A 61 5.90 -2.00 -0.01
CA LYS A 61 5.98 -1.91 -1.46
C LYS A 61 6.09 -3.31 -2.05
N ALA A 62 5.29 -3.57 -3.07
CA ALA A 62 5.41 -4.75 -3.92
C ALA A 62 6.66 -4.60 -4.80
N VAL A 63 7.62 -5.51 -4.69
CA VAL A 63 8.90 -5.46 -5.43
C VAL A 63 9.23 -6.80 -6.08
N GLY A 64 10.15 -6.76 -7.05
CA GLY A 64 10.49 -7.92 -7.88
C GLY A 64 9.38 -8.29 -8.86
N GLY A 65 9.60 -9.34 -9.64
CA GLY A 65 8.62 -9.85 -10.60
C GLY A 65 8.30 -8.88 -11.75
N ASP A 66 7.11 -9.04 -12.35
CA ASP A 66 6.65 -8.26 -13.50
C ASP A 66 5.11 -8.10 -13.51
N ASP A 67 4.59 -7.35 -14.49
CA ASP A 67 3.16 -7.04 -14.60
C ASP A 67 2.29 -8.27 -14.89
N TYR A 68 2.86 -9.38 -15.38
CA TYR A 68 2.15 -10.61 -15.74
C TYR A 68 2.15 -11.64 -14.60
N ASN A 69 3.29 -11.79 -13.92
CA ASN A 69 3.49 -12.76 -12.82
C ASN A 69 3.22 -12.17 -11.43
N GLY A 70 3.10 -10.84 -11.34
CA GLY A 70 2.97 -10.11 -10.08
C GLY A 70 4.31 -9.95 -9.36
N ALA A 71 4.28 -9.33 -8.19
CA ALA A 71 5.46 -9.08 -7.39
C ALA A 71 5.95 -10.32 -6.64
N GLU A 72 7.24 -10.38 -6.38
CA GLU A 72 7.87 -11.49 -5.66
C GLU A 72 7.78 -11.31 -4.14
N ALA A 73 7.82 -10.06 -3.66
CA ALA A 73 7.88 -9.75 -2.25
C ALA A 73 7.19 -8.45 -1.86
N TRP A 74 6.77 -8.39 -0.61
CA TRP A 74 6.45 -7.14 0.09
C TRP A 74 7.68 -6.68 0.88
N VAL A 75 8.13 -5.46 0.65
CA VAL A 75 9.21 -4.84 1.43
C VAL A 75 8.65 -3.68 2.24
N ALA A 76 8.89 -3.70 3.55
CA ALA A 76 8.55 -2.59 4.44
C ALA A 76 9.35 -1.35 4.02
N VAL A 77 8.65 -0.23 3.85
CA VAL A 77 9.27 1.05 3.54
C VAL A 77 9.44 1.81 4.85
N ASP A 78 10.68 1.86 5.33
CA ASP A 78 11.03 2.53 6.57
C ASP A 78 10.95 4.06 6.40
N PRO A 79 10.16 4.79 7.21
CA PRO A 79 10.16 6.25 7.21
C PRO A 79 11.48 6.88 7.68
N ASP A 80 12.27 6.16 8.47
CA ASP A 80 13.50 6.61 9.11
C ASP A 80 14.75 5.92 8.55
N GLY A 81 14.57 5.01 7.58
CA GLY A 81 15.64 4.27 6.91
C GLY A 81 16.41 5.14 5.92
N GLN A 82 17.30 5.96 6.46
CA GLN A 82 18.37 6.65 5.74
C GLN A 82 19.71 5.97 6.03
#